data_AF-A0A3M2HHK8-F1
#
_entry.id   AF-A0A3M2HHK8-F1
#
_cell.length_a   1.000
_cell.length_b   1.000
_cell.length_c   1.000
_cell.angle_alpha   90.00
_cell.angle_beta   90.00
_cell.angle_gamma   90.00
#
_symmetry.space_group_name_H-M   'P 1'
#
loop_
_entity.id
_entity.type
_entity.pdbx_description
1 polymer ?
#
loop_
_entity_poly.entity_id
_entity_poly.type
_entity_poly.pdbx_seq_one_letter_code
_entity_poly.pdbx_strand_id
1 'polypeptide(L)'
;MKRVANASKRVANASKRVANASKRVANASNSALSIVSIGAYRPPIDKGQGKGSLCAGLLARQSGKRKGLGVAKKSPGRDLAGLTDSSLPVLFLLLSISFPTLSVPFVPARLPSRVPGHPFLKPFPQSLSKEATMKKRLMTKALRPMQATMVQLDWLAERGITHFSFGYFDKGAGRAGAQQGMMRDVARVAFDQRRRAFLYHRHADDGLDIYLFLASPEKHRILILDDLDAAAVIRLASDPIGQDIFVLETSEANYQVLVACPRALTREDRKRMELALAEKLGADRQAATGCHSCRLAGFNNKKRGRNNDLVRIAEPRLFVSKTRKSELSDSERVRKALENLHPDAISRDEWVQICGALQSLPDGQDIWHDWNNRSDYSDVEKSKVSVWKSFHGSSRGLTLGTIFYLVSQYGTGCQT
;
A
#
# COMPACT_ATOMS: atom_id res chain seq x y z
N MET A 1 -15.54 38.86 36.53
CA MET A 1 -15.91 37.93 35.43
C MET A 1 -15.98 38.56 34.03
N LYS A 2 -16.68 39.69 33.79
CA LYS A 2 -16.80 40.30 32.43
C LYS A 2 -15.47 40.62 31.72
N ARG A 3 -14.42 41.02 32.46
CA ARG A 3 -13.09 41.32 31.91
C ARG A 3 -12.37 40.08 31.35
N VAL A 4 -12.52 38.93 32.01
CA VAL A 4 -11.91 37.65 31.59
C VAL A 4 -12.58 37.12 30.32
N ALA A 5 -13.91 37.20 30.24
CA ALA A 5 -14.65 36.83 29.04
C ALA A 5 -14.25 37.68 27.82
N ASN A 6 -14.07 39.00 28.02
CA ASN A 6 -13.60 39.90 26.96
C ASN A 6 -12.15 39.61 26.52
N ALA A 7 -11.26 39.27 27.46
CA ALA A 7 -9.90 38.85 27.13
C ALA A 7 -9.88 37.56 26.29
N SER A 8 -10.67 36.55 26.68
CA SER A 8 -10.78 35.29 25.94
C SER A 8 -11.30 35.50 24.51
N LYS A 9 -12.32 36.36 24.34
CA LYS A 9 -12.84 36.71 23.01
C LYS A 9 -11.80 37.42 22.13
N ARG A 10 -10.95 38.28 22.71
CA ARG A 10 -9.86 38.96 21.97
C ARG A 10 -8.79 37.97 21.52
N VAL A 11 -8.42 37.01 22.36
CA VAL A 11 -7.44 35.95 22.02
C VAL A 11 -7.99 35.06 20.90
N ALA A 12 -9.24 34.64 20.98
CA ALA A 12 -9.89 33.85 19.93
C ALA A 12 -9.91 34.59 18.58
N ASN A 13 -10.24 35.89 18.60
CA ASN A 13 -10.23 36.72 17.39
C ASN A 13 -8.82 36.92 16.82
N ALA A 14 -7.81 37.11 17.67
CA ALA A 14 -6.42 37.21 17.24
C ALA A 14 -5.95 35.91 16.57
N SER A 15 -6.26 34.76 17.16
CA SER A 15 -5.93 33.43 16.62
C SER A 15 -6.56 33.22 15.23
N LYS A 16 -7.83 33.61 15.05
CA LYS A 16 -8.51 33.57 13.75
C LYS A 16 -7.86 34.47 12.69
N ARG A 17 -7.35 35.64 13.08
CA ARG A 17 -6.61 36.54 12.17
C ARG A 17 -5.29 35.94 11.71
N VAL A 18 -4.54 35.32 12.63
CA VAL A 18 -3.27 34.63 12.30
C VAL A 18 -3.50 33.46 11.36
N ALA A 19 -4.50 32.62 11.61
CA ALA A 19 -4.86 31.52 10.72
C ALA A 19 -5.22 31.99 9.30
N ASN A 20 -5.99 33.08 9.20
CA ASN A 20 -6.35 33.68 7.91
C ASN A 20 -5.15 34.30 7.18
N ALA A 21 -4.21 34.92 7.90
CA ALA A 21 -2.98 35.46 7.30
C ALA A 21 -2.10 34.33 6.76
N SER A 22 -1.94 33.25 7.52
CA SER A 22 -1.17 32.07 7.11
C SER A 22 -1.73 31.43 5.83
N LYS A 23 -3.07 31.35 5.71
CA LYS A 23 -3.74 30.87 4.49
C LYS A 23 -3.48 31.78 3.27
N ARG A 24 -3.40 33.10 3.45
CA ARG A 24 -3.07 34.04 2.35
C ARG A 24 -1.64 33.89 1.88
N VAL A 25 -0.69 33.71 2.81
CA VAL A 25 0.74 33.48 2.47
C VAL A 25 0.91 32.18 1.69
N ALA A 26 0.23 31.10 2.11
CA ALA A 26 0.23 29.84 1.40
C ALA A 26 -0.34 29.97 -0.02
N ASN A 27 -1.46 30.68 -0.18
CA ASN A 27 -2.06 30.93 -1.49
C ASN A 27 -1.15 31.78 -2.39
N ALA A 28 -0.53 32.84 -1.86
CA ALA A 28 0.40 33.68 -2.61
C ALA A 28 1.64 32.90 -3.08
N SER A 29 2.16 32.01 -2.24
CA SER A 29 3.30 31.13 -2.59
C SER A 29 2.92 30.18 -3.74
N ASN A 30 1.72 29.62 -3.71
CA ASN A 30 1.22 28.76 -4.79
C ASN A 30 0.99 29.51 -6.10
N SER A 31 0.54 30.76 -6.05
CA SER A 31 0.40 31.62 -7.24
C SER A 31 1.75 32.04 -7.82
N ALA A 32 2.75 32.32 -6.99
CA ALA A 32 4.10 32.64 -7.44
C ALA A 32 4.76 31.45 -8.18
N LEU A 33 4.52 30.22 -7.70
CA LEU A 33 4.99 29.01 -8.36
C LEU A 33 4.34 28.78 -9.73
N SER A 34 3.07 29.17 -9.92
CA SER A 34 2.42 29.03 -11.23
C SER A 34 2.91 30.04 -12.27
N ILE A 35 3.42 31.20 -11.84
CA ILE A 35 3.97 32.23 -12.73
C ILE A 35 5.36 31.84 -13.25
N VAL A 36 6.15 31.12 -12.44
CA VAL A 36 7.48 30.63 -12.84
C VAL A 36 7.39 29.50 -13.88
N SER A 37 6.29 28.74 -13.92
CA SER A 37 6.09 27.65 -14.91
C SER A 37 5.66 28.09 -16.31
N ILE A 38 5.45 29.37 -16.58
CA ILE A 38 5.10 29.87 -17.94
C ILE A 38 6.35 30.37 -18.71
N GLY A 39 7.51 30.45 -18.05
CA GLY A 39 8.74 30.95 -18.64
C GLY A 39 9.75 29.86 -19.03
N ALA A 40 9.44 28.98 -19.99
CA ALA A 40 10.48 28.23 -20.67
C ALA A 40 10.08 27.71 -22.06
N TYR A 41 10.97 27.99 -23.02
CA TYR A 41 11.20 27.30 -24.29
C TYR A 41 10.47 27.80 -25.56
N ARG A 42 11.13 28.73 -26.27
CA ARG A 42 11.01 28.91 -27.73
C ARG A 42 12.17 28.18 -28.41
N PRO A 43 11.93 27.19 -29.29
CA PRO A 43 12.99 26.64 -30.13
C PRO A 43 13.29 27.58 -31.32
N PRO A 44 14.50 27.50 -31.91
CA PRO A 44 14.86 28.30 -33.07
C PRO A 44 14.14 27.78 -34.32
N ILE A 45 13.57 28.70 -35.10
CA ILE A 45 12.96 28.43 -36.40
C ILE A 45 14.06 28.43 -37.46
N ASP A 46 14.23 27.28 -38.10
CA ASP A 46 15.07 27.09 -39.27
C ASP A 46 14.38 27.62 -40.53
N LYS A 47 15.12 28.31 -41.40
CA LYS A 47 14.61 28.93 -42.63
C LYS A 47 14.84 27.96 -43.80
N GLY A 48 13.79 27.27 -44.23
CA GLY A 48 13.80 26.42 -45.41
C GLY A 48 12.58 26.66 -46.30
N GLN A 49 12.84 26.95 -47.57
CA GLN A 49 11.90 27.35 -48.62
C GLN A 49 10.93 26.22 -49.02
N GLY A 50 9.72 26.60 -49.46
CA GLY A 50 8.81 25.71 -50.18
C GLY A 50 7.51 26.40 -50.60
N LYS A 51 7.41 26.78 -51.88
CA LYS A 51 6.20 27.33 -52.52
C LYS A 51 5.19 26.21 -52.82
N GLY A 52 3.89 26.52 -52.74
CA GLY A 52 2.79 25.73 -53.30
C GLY A 52 1.54 25.85 -52.40
N SER A 53 0.53 26.68 -52.70
CA SER A 53 -0.51 26.53 -53.74
C SER A 53 -1.76 25.77 -53.23
N LEU A 54 -2.89 26.50 -53.30
CA LEU A 54 -4.30 26.08 -53.50
C LEU A 54 -5.20 25.63 -52.32
N CYS A 55 -6.30 26.41 -52.23
CA CYS A 55 -7.72 26.05 -52.12
C CYS A 55 -8.37 25.62 -50.79
N ALA A 56 -9.23 26.55 -50.31
CA ALA A 56 -10.70 26.46 -50.21
C ALA A 56 -11.38 25.50 -49.21
N GLY A 57 -12.44 26.02 -48.58
CA GLY A 57 -13.56 25.25 -47.99
C GLY A 57 -13.86 25.59 -46.54
N LEU A 58 -14.61 26.66 -46.25
CA LEU A 58 -16.03 26.60 -45.85
C LEU A 58 -16.36 25.62 -44.70
N LEU A 59 -16.75 26.15 -43.54
CA LEU A 59 -18.12 26.00 -43.02
C LEU A 59 -18.40 26.95 -41.84
N ALA A 60 -19.63 27.41 -41.81
CA ALA A 60 -20.14 28.51 -41.01
C ALA A 60 -21.13 28.03 -39.92
N ARG A 61 -21.45 28.97 -39.01
CA ARG A 61 -22.60 29.02 -38.08
C ARG A 61 -22.52 28.07 -36.88
N GLN A 62 -22.92 28.43 -35.65
CA GLN A 62 -24.05 29.26 -35.24
C GLN A 62 -23.78 30.09 -33.97
N SER A 63 -24.51 31.20 -33.92
CA SER A 63 -24.73 32.15 -32.84
C SER A 63 -25.53 31.59 -31.65
N GLY A 64 -25.19 32.03 -30.43
CA GLY A 64 -26.01 31.87 -29.22
C GLY A 64 -25.74 32.97 -28.19
N LYS A 65 -26.77 33.71 -27.84
CA LYS A 65 -26.85 35.01 -27.14
C LYS A 65 -26.76 34.94 -25.59
N ARG A 66 -26.55 36.13 -24.99
CA ARG A 66 -26.88 36.62 -23.60
C ARG A 66 -25.84 36.31 -22.52
N LYS A 67 -25.53 37.16 -21.52
CA LYS A 67 -25.97 38.47 -20.97
C LYS A 67 -24.76 38.96 -20.13
N GLY A 68 -24.34 40.23 -20.17
CA GLY A 68 -24.79 41.26 -19.23
C GLY A 68 -23.75 41.52 -18.12
N LEU A 69 -23.69 42.76 -17.63
CA LEU A 69 -22.72 43.39 -16.68
C LEU A 69 -21.57 44.10 -17.40
N GLY A 70 -21.30 45.38 -17.20
CA GLY A 70 -21.80 46.34 -16.23
C GLY A 70 -20.78 47.47 -16.21
N VAL A 71 -21.21 48.66 -16.62
CA VAL A 71 -20.42 49.89 -16.70
C VAL A 71 -20.13 50.43 -15.31
N ALA A 72 -18.88 50.81 -15.01
CA ALA A 72 -18.58 51.97 -14.16
C ALA A 72 -17.09 52.41 -14.18
N LYS A 73 -16.89 53.60 -14.77
CA LYS A 73 -16.11 54.76 -14.26
C LYS A 73 -14.57 54.70 -14.12
N LYS A 74 -13.91 55.36 -15.10
CA LYS A 74 -12.76 56.30 -14.98
C LYS A 74 -13.11 57.41 -13.95
N SER A 75 -12.24 58.18 -13.27
CA SER A 75 -10.86 58.71 -13.39
C SER A 75 -10.46 59.26 -11.97
N PRO A 76 -9.47 60.17 -11.74
CA PRO A 76 -8.14 60.45 -12.32
C PRO A 76 -7.03 60.36 -11.23
N GLY A 77 -5.73 60.19 -11.56
CA GLY A 77 -4.80 61.27 -11.90
C GLY A 77 -4.25 62.00 -10.67
N ARG A 78 -2.97 61.78 -10.33
CA ARG A 78 -2.09 62.73 -9.63
C ARG A 78 -0.62 62.36 -9.88
N ASP A 79 0.04 63.25 -10.61
CA ASP A 79 1.49 63.38 -10.69
C ASP A 79 2.06 63.80 -9.32
N LEU A 80 3.24 63.30 -8.98
CA LEU A 80 4.22 64.03 -8.17
C LEU A 80 5.62 63.55 -8.58
N ALA A 81 6.39 64.50 -9.09
CA ALA A 81 7.78 64.36 -9.47
C ALA A 81 8.71 64.36 -8.24
N GLY A 82 9.89 63.75 -8.43
CA GLY A 82 11.14 64.18 -7.81
C GLY A 82 11.39 63.77 -6.37
N LEU A 83 12.38 62.89 -6.17
CA LEU A 83 13.53 63.19 -5.30
C LEU A 83 14.63 62.15 -5.54
N THR A 84 15.82 62.71 -5.69
CA THR A 84 17.11 62.14 -6.05
C THR A 84 17.82 61.51 -4.86
N ASP A 85 18.82 60.68 -5.20
CA ASP A 85 20.04 60.38 -4.44
C ASP A 85 19.93 59.79 -3.03
N SER A 86 20.39 58.53 -2.90
CA SER A 86 21.12 58.06 -1.72
C SER A 86 22.00 56.87 -2.12
N SER A 87 23.26 57.17 -2.31
CA SER A 87 24.39 56.23 -2.36
C SER A 87 24.57 55.51 -1.02
N LEU A 88 24.69 54.19 -1.05
CA LEU A 88 25.30 53.40 0.03
C LEU A 88 26.19 52.30 -0.56
N PRO A 89 27.44 52.14 -0.09
CA PRO A 89 28.36 51.14 -0.61
C PRO A 89 28.09 49.76 0.02
N VAL A 90 28.03 48.74 -0.83
CA VAL A 90 28.05 47.33 -0.44
C VAL A 90 29.50 46.94 -0.16
N LEU A 91 29.83 46.75 1.12
CA LEU A 91 31.11 46.21 1.57
C LEU A 91 31.11 44.68 1.36
N PHE A 92 31.76 44.21 0.29
CA PHE A 92 32.05 42.79 0.08
C PHE A 92 33.31 42.41 0.86
N LEU A 93 33.15 41.64 1.93
CA LEU A 93 34.25 41.04 2.69
C LEU A 93 34.58 39.67 2.08
N LEU A 94 35.61 39.63 1.23
CA LEU A 94 36.21 38.40 0.73
C LEU A 94 37.20 37.86 1.78
N LEU A 95 36.80 36.81 2.49
CA LEU A 95 37.70 35.99 3.30
C LEU A 95 38.35 34.94 2.39
N SER A 96 39.56 35.25 1.90
CA SER A 96 40.46 34.28 1.30
C SER A 96 41.12 33.46 2.40
N ILE A 97 40.65 32.23 2.62
CA ILE A 97 41.35 31.24 3.44
C ILE A 97 42.22 30.41 2.50
N SER A 98 43.53 30.66 2.56
CA SER A 98 44.55 29.84 1.89
C SER A 98 44.76 28.54 2.66
N PHE A 99 44.54 27.40 2.01
CA PHE A 99 44.98 26.09 2.51
C PHE A 99 46.40 25.80 2.01
N PRO A 100 47.36 25.43 2.88
CA PRO A 100 48.66 24.97 2.43
C PRO A 100 48.55 23.56 1.84
N THR A 101 48.93 23.44 0.57
CA THR A 101 49.19 22.16 -0.11
C THR A 101 50.44 21.52 0.50
N LEU A 102 50.26 20.45 1.27
CA LEU A 102 51.35 19.54 1.64
C LEU A 102 51.58 18.56 0.49
N SER A 103 52.62 18.83 -0.30
CA SER A 103 53.19 17.89 -1.26
C SER A 103 53.98 16.82 -0.51
N VAL A 104 53.50 15.58 -0.54
CA VAL A 104 54.25 14.42 -0.04
C VAL A 104 54.98 13.77 -1.22
N PRO A 105 56.30 13.52 -1.16
CA PRO A 105 57.01 12.87 -2.24
C PRO A 105 56.65 11.38 -2.32
N PHE A 106 56.30 10.95 -3.53
CA PHE A 106 56.11 9.55 -3.90
C PHE A 106 57.47 8.84 -3.96
N VAL A 107 57.70 7.91 -3.03
CA VAL A 107 58.87 7.01 -3.04
C VAL A 107 58.38 5.63 -3.54
N PRO A 108 58.90 5.11 -4.67
CA PRO A 108 58.52 3.77 -5.12
C PRO A 108 59.29 2.73 -4.31
N ALA A 109 58.58 2.01 -3.44
CA ALA A 109 59.14 0.86 -2.73
C ALA A 109 59.32 -0.33 -3.69
N ARG A 110 60.57 -0.79 -3.82
CA ARG A 110 60.95 -2.04 -4.48
C ARG A 110 60.30 -3.23 -3.75
N LEU A 111 59.66 -4.11 -4.52
CA LEU A 111 59.21 -5.43 -4.07
C LEU A 111 60.43 -6.33 -3.76
N PRO A 112 60.51 -6.97 -2.58
CA PRO A 112 61.38 -8.12 -2.39
C PRO A 112 60.70 -9.39 -2.91
N SER A 113 61.53 -10.17 -3.58
CA SER A 113 61.30 -11.50 -4.13
C SER A 113 60.80 -12.54 -3.11
N ARG A 114 59.93 -13.43 -3.61
CA ARG A 114 59.56 -14.78 -3.15
C ARG A 114 60.28 -15.30 -1.89
N VAL A 115 59.48 -15.61 -0.86
CA VAL A 115 59.78 -16.65 0.13
C VAL A 115 58.71 -17.74 0.00
N PRO A 116 59.08 -19.01 -0.20
CA PRO A 116 58.13 -20.13 -0.26
C PRO A 116 57.91 -20.74 1.13
N GLY A 117 56.65 -21.02 1.46
CA GLY A 117 56.28 -21.94 2.53
C GLY A 117 55.51 -21.31 3.69
N HIS A 118 54.18 -21.33 3.60
CA HIS A 118 53.29 -21.55 4.75
C HIS A 118 51.89 -21.99 4.26
N PRO A 119 51.16 -22.79 5.05
CA PRO A 119 50.07 -23.63 4.58
C PRO A 119 48.76 -22.86 4.37
N PHE A 120 48.03 -23.30 3.35
CA PHE A 120 46.65 -22.96 3.00
C PHE A 120 45.78 -22.41 4.16
N LEU A 121 45.55 -21.10 4.16
CA LEU A 121 44.37 -20.52 4.79
C LEU A 121 43.16 -20.84 3.92
N LYS A 122 42.30 -21.73 4.42
CA LYS A 122 41.00 -22.06 3.81
C LYS A 122 40.15 -20.79 3.67
N PRO A 123 39.37 -20.64 2.59
CA PRO A 123 38.45 -19.54 2.44
C PRO A 123 37.41 -19.56 3.57
N PHE A 124 37.13 -18.36 4.10
CA PHE A 124 36.08 -18.08 5.08
C PHE A 124 34.77 -18.78 4.71
N PRO A 125 34.10 -19.48 5.64
CA PRO A 125 32.82 -20.11 5.34
C PRO A 125 31.73 -19.06 5.19
N GLN A 126 30.97 -19.16 4.11
CA GLN A 126 29.71 -18.46 3.87
C GLN A 126 28.72 -18.75 5.02
N SER A 127 28.68 -17.88 6.03
CA SER A 127 27.73 -17.97 7.15
C SER A 127 26.35 -17.38 6.84
N LEU A 128 26.15 -16.80 5.66
CA LEU A 128 24.87 -16.24 5.21
C LEU A 128 23.74 -17.28 5.05
N SER A 129 24.06 -18.58 5.00
CA SER A 129 23.04 -19.63 4.82
C SER A 129 22.28 -19.96 6.11
N LYS A 130 22.92 -19.88 7.28
CA LYS A 130 22.27 -20.24 8.56
C LYS A 130 21.35 -19.13 9.06
N GLU A 131 21.72 -17.87 8.87
CA GLU A 131 20.90 -16.71 9.27
C GLU A 131 19.67 -16.55 8.36
N ALA A 132 19.84 -16.75 7.05
CA ALA A 132 18.71 -16.81 6.11
C ALA A 132 17.78 -18.00 6.41
N THR A 133 18.34 -19.16 6.78
CA THR A 133 17.54 -20.35 7.15
C THR A 133 16.83 -20.19 8.49
N MET A 134 17.43 -19.47 9.45
CA MET A 134 16.82 -19.18 10.75
C MET A 134 15.72 -18.11 10.62
N LYS A 135 15.93 -17.04 9.83
CA LYS A 135 14.87 -16.10 9.41
C LYS A 135 13.72 -16.85 8.72
N LYS A 136 14.02 -17.80 7.83
CA LYS A 136 13.03 -18.64 7.10
C LYS A 136 12.26 -19.61 8.00
N ARG A 137 12.87 -20.17 9.05
CA ARG A 137 12.22 -21.04 10.07
C ARG A 137 11.39 -20.26 11.10
N LEU A 138 11.76 -19.02 11.42
CA LEU A 138 10.99 -18.16 12.32
C LEU A 138 9.72 -17.59 11.66
N MET A 139 9.70 -17.43 10.34
CA MET A 139 8.54 -16.91 9.59
C MET A 139 7.39 -17.94 9.42
N THR A 140 7.65 -19.24 9.60
CA THR A 140 6.68 -20.33 9.33
C THR A 140 5.90 -20.82 10.55
N LYS A 141 6.36 -20.56 11.78
CA LYS A 141 5.51 -20.58 12.97
C LYS A 141 4.94 -19.18 13.15
N ALA A 142 3.64 -19.06 13.47
CA ALA A 142 3.02 -17.76 13.74
C ALA A 142 3.91 -16.96 14.70
N LEU A 143 4.62 -15.96 14.17
CA LEU A 143 5.48 -15.10 14.96
C LEU A 143 4.65 -14.56 16.10
N ARG A 144 5.19 -14.61 17.33
CA ARG A 144 4.50 -13.95 18.45
C ARG A 144 4.26 -12.49 18.03
N PRO A 145 3.10 -11.89 18.35
CA PRO A 145 2.77 -10.55 17.90
C PRO A 145 3.91 -9.54 18.13
N MET A 146 4.56 -9.62 19.29
CA MET A 146 5.72 -8.78 19.64
C MET A 146 6.93 -8.96 18.72
N GLN A 147 7.18 -10.16 18.21
CA GLN A 147 8.30 -10.44 17.31
C GLN A 147 8.02 -9.87 15.92
N ALA A 148 6.78 -9.92 15.45
CA ALA A 148 6.39 -9.38 14.15
C ALA A 148 6.64 -7.87 14.06
N THR A 149 6.32 -7.12 15.13
CA THR A 149 6.63 -5.68 15.20
C THR A 149 8.13 -5.43 15.01
N MET A 150 8.99 -6.18 15.70
CA MET A 150 10.43 -5.98 15.62
C MET A 150 10.97 -6.32 14.23
N VAL A 151 10.50 -7.40 13.62
CA VAL A 151 10.88 -7.81 12.26
C VAL A 151 10.56 -6.72 11.24
N GLN A 152 9.40 -6.09 11.33
CA GLN A 152 9.04 -4.96 10.45
C GLN A 152 9.96 -3.76 10.64
N LEU A 153 10.22 -3.37 11.90
CA LEU A 153 11.09 -2.24 12.20
C LEU A 153 12.55 -2.50 11.83
N ASP A 154 13.02 -3.74 11.97
CA ASP A 154 14.37 -4.18 11.58
C ASP A 154 14.54 -4.17 10.07
N TRP A 155 13.56 -4.68 9.32
CA TRP A 155 13.57 -4.60 7.87
C TRP A 155 13.68 -3.15 7.38
N LEU A 156 12.95 -2.22 8.00
CA LEU A 156 13.04 -0.78 7.69
C LEU A 156 14.39 -0.17 8.10
N ALA A 157 14.93 -0.55 9.26
CA ALA A 157 16.22 -0.07 9.76
C ALA A 157 17.40 -0.54 8.89
N GLU A 158 17.38 -1.80 8.43
CA GLU A 158 18.33 -2.35 7.45
C GLU A 158 18.36 -1.52 6.14
N ARG A 159 17.27 -0.80 5.83
CA ARG A 159 17.12 0.07 4.66
C ARG A 159 17.36 1.55 4.95
N GLY A 160 17.92 1.85 6.12
CA GLY A 160 18.33 3.19 6.54
C GLY A 160 17.22 4.01 7.19
N ILE A 161 16.06 3.43 7.51
CA ILE A 161 15.02 4.11 8.27
C ILE A 161 15.24 3.85 9.76
N THR A 162 15.89 4.80 10.44
CA THR A 162 16.28 4.62 11.85
C THR A 162 15.33 5.29 12.83
N HIS A 163 14.37 6.09 12.37
CA HIS A 163 13.40 6.80 13.20
C HIS A 163 11.97 6.58 12.71
N PHE A 164 11.06 6.43 13.66
CA PHE A 164 9.68 6.06 13.41
C PHE A 164 8.72 6.91 14.22
N SER A 165 7.55 7.19 13.69
CA SER A 165 6.43 7.69 14.49
C SER A 165 5.31 6.66 14.51
N PHE A 166 4.69 6.47 15.67
CA PHE A 166 3.61 5.53 15.86
C PHE A 166 2.32 6.29 16.14
N GLY A 167 1.38 6.20 15.21
CA GLY A 167 0.04 6.75 15.39
C GLY A 167 -0.89 5.71 16.00
N TYR A 168 -1.80 6.15 16.87
CA TYR A 168 -2.86 5.31 17.43
C TYR A 168 -4.19 6.03 17.27
N PHE A 169 -5.09 5.43 16.50
CA PHE A 169 -6.30 6.09 16.00
C PHE A 169 -7.52 5.21 16.18
N ASP A 170 -8.65 5.84 16.48
CA ASP A 170 -9.96 5.23 16.29
C ASP A 170 -10.49 5.63 14.91
N LYS A 171 -10.30 4.78 13.90
CA LYS A 171 -10.91 5.00 12.58
C LYS A 171 -12.40 4.63 12.53
N GLY A 172 -12.94 3.99 13.56
CA GLY A 172 -14.36 3.66 13.71
C GLY A 172 -15.22 4.87 14.09
N ALA A 173 -14.63 5.90 14.70
CA ALA A 173 -15.31 7.13 15.12
C ALA A 173 -15.60 8.16 14.00
N GLY A 174 -15.26 7.87 12.74
CA GLY A 174 -15.42 8.81 11.62
C GLY A 174 -14.39 9.96 11.62
N ARG A 175 -14.47 10.86 10.63
CA ARG A 175 -13.49 11.96 10.41
C ARG A 175 -13.34 12.94 11.58
N ALA A 176 -14.23 12.92 12.57
CA ALA A 176 -14.27 13.84 13.71
C ALA A 176 -13.56 13.31 14.99
N GLY A 177 -13.16 12.03 15.05
CA GLY A 177 -12.47 11.43 16.20
C GLY A 177 -11.02 10.98 15.94
N ALA A 178 -10.45 11.37 14.79
CA ALA A 178 -9.42 10.60 14.09
C ALA A 178 -7.99 10.64 14.68
N GLN A 179 -7.74 11.31 15.80
CA GLN A 179 -6.42 11.31 16.43
C GLN A 179 -6.52 11.25 17.96
N GLN A 180 -6.26 10.09 18.56
CA GLN A 180 -6.05 10.03 20.01
C GLN A 180 -4.61 10.39 20.39
N GLY A 181 -3.64 10.13 19.51
CA GLY A 181 -2.28 10.66 19.68
C GLY A 181 -1.23 10.04 18.76
N MET A 182 0.02 10.38 19.03
CA MET A 182 1.17 9.94 18.24
C MET A 182 2.43 9.91 19.11
N MET A 183 3.16 8.80 19.07
CA MET A 183 4.52 8.71 19.60
C MET A 183 5.47 9.12 18.47
N ARG A 184 6.10 10.29 18.57
CA ARG A 184 6.88 10.88 17.47
C ARG A 184 8.35 10.53 17.58
N ASP A 185 8.98 10.41 16.41
CA ASP A 185 10.43 10.41 16.24
C ASP A 185 11.20 9.49 17.20
N VAL A 186 10.74 8.25 17.26
CA VAL A 186 11.35 7.20 18.07
C VAL A 186 12.43 6.52 17.26
N ALA A 187 13.68 6.70 17.70
CA ALA A 187 14.80 5.94 17.15
C ALA A 187 14.56 4.43 17.31
N ARG A 188 14.95 3.62 16.31
CA ARG A 188 14.84 2.16 16.32
C ARG A 188 15.40 1.57 17.60
N VAL A 189 16.60 2.02 18.00
CA VAL A 189 17.31 1.56 19.21
C VAL A 189 16.59 1.93 20.50
N ALA A 190 15.79 2.99 20.50
CA ALA A 190 14.99 3.42 21.62
C ALA A 190 13.62 2.71 21.67
N PHE A 191 13.21 2.00 20.62
CA PHE A 191 11.95 1.25 20.63
C PHE A 191 12.09 -0.04 21.45
N ASP A 192 11.94 0.12 22.76
CA ASP A 192 12.14 -0.89 23.80
C ASP A 192 10.84 -1.59 24.23
N GLN A 193 10.91 -2.39 25.30
CA GLN A 193 9.73 -3.05 25.86
C GLN A 193 8.69 -2.07 26.43
N ARG A 194 9.10 -0.93 26.99
CA ARG A 194 8.18 0.04 27.60
C ARG A 194 7.33 0.74 26.54
N ARG A 195 7.95 1.22 25.46
CA ARG A 195 7.23 1.85 24.34
C ARG A 195 6.29 0.87 23.64
N ARG A 196 6.71 -0.39 23.51
CA ARG A 196 5.84 -1.46 23.00
C ARG A 196 4.66 -1.72 23.92
N ALA A 197 4.89 -1.89 25.21
CA ALA A 197 3.82 -2.10 26.20
C ALA A 197 2.80 -0.96 26.18
N PHE A 198 3.27 0.29 26.02
CA PHE A 198 2.40 1.44 25.82
C PHE A 198 1.50 1.29 24.59
N LEU A 199 2.04 0.91 23.42
CA LEU A 199 1.21 0.70 22.22
C LEU A 199 0.21 -0.45 22.39
N TYR A 200 0.60 -1.52 23.10
CA TYR A 200 -0.32 -2.62 23.43
C TYR A 200 -1.46 -2.18 24.35
N HIS A 201 -1.15 -1.37 25.37
CA HIS A 201 -2.17 -0.77 26.22
C HIS A 201 -3.15 0.09 25.41
N ARG A 202 -2.63 0.97 24.55
CA ARG A 202 -3.46 1.77 23.61
C ARG A 202 -4.30 0.90 22.66
N HIS A 203 -3.82 -0.28 22.30
CA HIS A 203 -4.54 -1.17 21.39
C HIS A 203 -5.60 -2.02 22.10
N ALA A 204 -5.24 -2.63 23.22
CA ALA A 204 -6.07 -3.58 23.94
C ALA A 204 -7.15 -2.88 24.76
N ASP A 205 -6.76 -1.82 25.48
CA ASP A 205 -7.63 -1.19 26.48
C ASP A 205 -8.43 -0.05 25.84
N ASP A 206 -7.79 0.77 25.00
CA ASP A 206 -8.45 1.89 24.30
C ASP A 206 -9.08 1.46 22.95
N GLY A 207 -8.84 0.22 22.49
CA GLY A 207 -9.41 -0.31 21.25
C GLY A 207 -8.87 0.32 19.96
N LEU A 208 -7.67 0.92 19.98
CA LEU A 208 -7.15 1.71 18.87
C LEU A 208 -6.38 0.90 17.83
N ASP A 209 -6.47 1.33 16.58
CA ASP A 209 -5.60 0.85 15.51
C ASP A 209 -4.20 1.49 15.62
N ILE A 210 -3.15 0.68 15.47
CA ILE A 210 -1.77 1.14 15.53
C ILE A 210 -1.17 1.24 14.12
N TYR A 211 -0.56 2.39 13.84
CA TYR A 211 0.03 2.73 12.55
C TYR A 211 1.49 3.15 12.71
N LEU A 212 2.26 2.87 11.68
CA LEU A 212 3.65 3.24 11.55
C LEU A 212 3.81 4.32 10.48
N PHE A 213 4.51 5.39 10.84
CA PHE A 213 4.91 6.50 9.98
C PHE A 213 6.44 6.54 9.94
N LEU A 214 7.00 6.74 8.76
CA LEU A 214 8.45 6.90 8.60
C LEU A 214 8.81 8.34 8.93
N ALA A 215 9.72 8.56 9.90
CA ALA A 215 9.96 9.88 10.48
C ALA A 215 10.74 10.84 9.57
N SER A 216 11.27 10.37 8.43
CA SER A 216 11.95 11.20 7.42
C SER A 216 11.04 11.47 6.22
N PRO A 217 9.98 12.28 6.35
CA PRO A 217 8.96 12.43 5.29
C PRO A 217 9.50 13.08 4.01
N GLU A 218 10.61 13.81 4.07
CA GLU A 218 11.16 14.50 2.90
C GLU A 218 11.83 13.53 1.93
N LYS A 219 12.73 12.67 2.44
CA LYS A 219 13.55 11.79 1.61
C LYS A 219 13.77 10.42 2.25
N HIS A 220 13.19 9.40 1.63
CA HIS A 220 13.44 8.00 1.96
C HIS A 220 13.18 7.10 0.75
N ARG A 221 13.59 5.83 0.84
CA ARG A 221 13.56 4.87 -0.28
C ARG A 221 12.36 3.92 -0.28
N ILE A 222 11.34 4.18 0.54
CA ILE A 222 10.23 3.22 0.76
C ILE A 222 8.97 3.74 0.07
N LEU A 223 8.36 2.93 -0.78
CA LEU A 223 7.01 3.15 -1.32
C LEU A 223 6.02 2.31 -0.52
N ILE A 224 4.79 2.81 -0.34
CA ILE A 224 3.73 2.07 0.35
C ILE A 224 2.54 1.90 -0.60
N LEU A 225 2.15 0.65 -0.84
CA LEU A 225 0.98 0.28 -1.63
C LEU A 225 -0.05 -0.37 -0.71
N ASP A 226 -1.27 0.14 -0.70
CA ASP A 226 -2.36 -0.33 0.16
C ASP A 226 -3.44 -1.04 -0.66
N ASP A 227 -4.22 -1.90 0.00
CA ASP A 227 -5.39 -2.59 -0.58
C ASP A 227 -5.07 -3.50 -1.79
N LEU A 228 -3.94 -4.22 -1.74
CA LEU A 228 -3.57 -5.21 -2.75
C LEU A 228 -4.21 -6.58 -2.45
N ASP A 229 -4.57 -7.32 -3.51
CA ASP A 229 -4.91 -8.75 -3.42
C ASP A 229 -3.65 -9.64 -3.57
N ALA A 230 -3.80 -10.95 -3.29
CA ALA A 230 -2.68 -11.89 -3.35
C ALA A 230 -2.06 -11.99 -4.76
N ALA A 231 -2.87 -11.91 -5.81
CA ALA A 231 -2.39 -12.00 -7.20
C ALA A 231 -1.53 -10.78 -7.56
N ALA A 232 -1.94 -9.58 -7.13
CA ALA A 232 -1.21 -8.35 -7.30
C ALA A 232 0.11 -8.36 -6.54
N VAL A 233 0.16 -8.93 -5.33
CA VAL A 233 1.41 -9.11 -4.59
C VAL A 233 2.35 -10.08 -5.30
N ILE A 234 1.84 -11.19 -5.86
CA ILE A 234 2.65 -12.14 -6.65
C ILE A 234 3.21 -11.46 -7.91
N ARG A 235 2.38 -10.69 -8.64
CA ARG A 235 2.81 -9.92 -9.80
C ARG A 235 3.91 -8.93 -9.44
N LEU A 236 3.74 -8.18 -8.35
CA LEU A 236 4.74 -7.23 -7.85
C LEU A 236 6.04 -7.94 -7.46
N ALA A 237 5.98 -9.04 -6.72
CA ALA A 237 7.16 -9.81 -6.30
C ALA A 237 7.93 -10.42 -7.49
N SER A 238 7.27 -10.59 -8.64
CA SER A 238 7.89 -11.08 -9.88
C SER A 238 8.45 -9.96 -10.75
N ASP A 239 8.09 -8.70 -10.47
CA ASP A 239 8.59 -7.52 -11.16
C ASP A 239 9.98 -7.13 -10.62
N PRO A 240 10.92 -6.66 -11.46
CA PRO A 240 12.20 -6.13 -11.00
C PRO A 240 12.10 -5.08 -9.88
N ILE A 241 11.02 -4.28 -9.85
CA ILE A 241 10.80 -3.29 -8.79
C ILE A 241 10.44 -3.93 -7.44
N GLY A 242 9.89 -5.16 -7.44
CA GLY A 242 9.46 -5.88 -6.25
C GLY A 242 10.48 -6.90 -5.70
N GLN A 243 11.76 -6.77 -6.08
CA GLN A 243 12.82 -7.64 -5.56
C GLN A 243 13.08 -7.44 -4.05
N ASP A 244 12.80 -6.26 -3.51
CA ASP A 244 12.94 -5.95 -2.10
C ASP A 244 11.62 -5.39 -1.53
N ILE A 245 10.78 -6.29 -1.03
CA ILE A 245 9.45 -5.98 -0.51
C ILE A 245 9.23 -6.53 0.89
N PHE A 246 8.36 -5.87 1.65
CA PHE A 246 7.80 -6.34 2.90
C PHE A 246 6.28 -6.36 2.80
N VAL A 247 5.68 -7.51 3.05
CA VAL A 247 4.24 -7.71 2.85
C VAL A 247 3.54 -7.88 4.20
N LEU A 248 2.46 -7.13 4.38
CA LEU A 248 1.57 -7.20 5.52
C LEU A 248 0.21 -7.69 5.05
N GLU A 249 -0.30 -8.78 5.62
CA GLU A 249 -1.72 -9.14 5.54
C GLU A 249 -2.45 -8.33 6.62
N THR A 250 -3.21 -7.32 6.23
CA THR A 250 -3.84 -6.36 7.15
C THR A 250 -5.23 -6.81 7.62
N SER A 251 -5.89 -7.64 6.81
CA SER A 251 -7.06 -8.47 7.13
C SER A 251 -7.03 -9.65 6.17
N GLU A 252 -7.94 -10.62 6.34
CA GLU A 252 -8.02 -11.77 5.44
C GLU A 252 -7.98 -11.35 3.96
N ALA A 253 -7.00 -11.90 3.22
CA ALA A 253 -6.77 -11.66 1.79
C ALA A 253 -6.55 -10.20 1.37
N ASN A 254 -6.24 -9.29 2.29
CA ASN A 254 -6.00 -7.88 2.03
C ASN A 254 -4.57 -7.48 2.44
N TYR A 255 -3.79 -7.01 1.49
CA TYR A 255 -2.36 -6.83 1.65
C TYR A 255 -1.93 -5.36 1.52
N GLN A 256 -1.00 -4.96 2.37
CA GLN A 256 -0.23 -3.74 2.23
C GLN A 256 1.23 -4.13 1.97
N VAL A 257 1.85 -3.52 0.96
CA VAL A 257 3.23 -3.83 0.56
C VAL A 257 4.10 -2.59 0.69
N LEU A 258 5.23 -2.75 1.38
CA LEU A 258 6.30 -1.76 1.40
C LEU A 258 7.36 -2.19 0.39
N VAL A 259 7.73 -1.30 -0.53
CA VAL A 259 8.72 -1.56 -1.58
C VAL A 259 9.95 -0.71 -1.32
N ALA A 260 11.13 -1.33 -1.24
CA ALA A 260 12.38 -0.62 -1.06
C ALA A 260 13.04 -0.31 -2.40
N CYS A 261 13.16 0.97 -2.74
CA CYS A 261 13.85 1.43 -3.93
C CYS A 261 15.38 1.46 -3.73
N PRO A 262 16.17 1.33 -4.81
CA PRO A 262 17.64 1.38 -4.72
C PRO A 262 18.19 2.72 -4.22
N ARG A 263 17.44 3.81 -4.45
CA ARG A 263 17.81 5.17 -4.06
C ARG A 263 16.74 5.83 -3.20
N ALA A 264 17.15 6.80 -2.41
CA ALA A 264 16.20 7.65 -1.70
C ALA A 264 15.46 8.58 -2.68
N LEU A 265 14.16 8.69 -2.50
CA LEU A 265 13.22 9.42 -3.35
C LEU A 265 12.68 10.63 -2.59
N THR A 266 12.34 11.71 -3.28
CA THR A 266 11.54 12.81 -2.71
C THR A 266 10.10 12.36 -2.47
N ARG A 267 9.33 13.11 -1.68
CA ARG A 267 7.91 12.81 -1.48
C ARG A 267 7.12 12.80 -2.79
N GLU A 268 7.38 13.74 -3.69
CA GLU A 268 6.74 13.87 -4.99
C GLU A 268 7.07 12.69 -5.91
N ASP A 269 8.34 12.27 -5.93
CA ASP A 269 8.78 11.09 -6.68
C ASP A 269 8.09 9.82 -6.15
N ARG A 270 8.05 9.64 -4.82
CA ARG A 270 7.33 8.51 -4.21
C ARG A 270 5.86 8.52 -4.57
N LYS A 271 5.18 9.65 -4.43
CA LYS A 271 3.77 9.79 -4.81
C LYS A 271 3.54 9.39 -6.26
N ARG A 272 4.39 9.86 -7.18
CA ARG A 272 4.26 9.54 -8.61
C ARG A 272 4.45 8.05 -8.88
N MET A 273 5.45 7.44 -8.24
CA MET A 273 5.72 6.01 -8.37
C MET A 273 4.63 5.15 -7.72
N GLU A 274 4.14 5.52 -6.54
CA GLU A 274 3.02 4.85 -5.85
C GLU A 274 1.75 4.92 -6.70
N LEU A 275 1.45 6.07 -7.33
CA LEU A 275 0.29 6.20 -8.22
C LEU A 275 0.42 5.29 -9.45
N ALA A 276 1.58 5.27 -10.09
CA ALA A 276 1.83 4.42 -11.25
C ALA A 276 1.73 2.92 -10.90
N LEU A 277 2.27 2.53 -9.74
CA LEU A 277 2.16 1.16 -9.23
C LEU A 277 0.73 0.81 -8.83
N ALA A 278 0.00 1.73 -8.19
CA ALA A 278 -1.39 1.54 -7.83
C ALA A 278 -2.26 1.32 -9.07
N GLU A 279 -2.05 2.12 -10.12
CA GLU A 279 -2.73 1.94 -11.41
C GLU A 279 -2.39 0.60 -12.07
N LYS A 280 -1.11 0.20 -12.07
CA LYS A 280 -0.65 -1.07 -12.65
C LYS A 280 -1.20 -2.29 -11.91
N LEU A 281 -1.31 -2.22 -10.58
CA LEU A 281 -1.57 -3.38 -9.73
C LEU A 281 -2.99 -3.45 -9.16
N GLY A 282 -3.78 -2.38 -9.31
CA GLY A 282 -5.11 -2.27 -8.71
C GLY A 282 -5.09 -1.88 -7.22
N ALA A 283 -4.04 -1.19 -6.75
CA ALA A 283 -3.94 -0.74 -5.36
C ALA A 283 -4.78 0.53 -5.10
N ASP A 284 -5.00 0.87 -3.82
CA ASP A 284 -5.72 2.11 -3.48
C ASP A 284 -4.93 3.38 -3.88
N ARG A 285 -5.46 4.07 -4.89
CA ARG A 285 -4.90 5.35 -5.39
C ARG A 285 -4.92 6.47 -4.35
N GLN A 286 -5.85 6.43 -3.38
CA GLN A 286 -5.92 7.45 -2.32
C GLN A 286 -4.80 7.28 -1.29
N ALA A 287 -4.25 6.08 -1.16
CA ALA A 287 -3.10 5.82 -0.31
C ALA A 287 -1.79 6.39 -0.89
N ALA A 288 -1.69 6.50 -2.22
CA ALA A 288 -0.51 7.00 -2.95
C ALA A 288 -0.26 8.51 -2.71
N THR A 289 0.41 8.82 -1.60
CA THR A 289 0.61 10.19 -1.09
C THR A 289 2.07 10.55 -0.90
N GLY A 290 2.98 9.57 -1.09
CA GLY A 290 4.41 9.67 -0.80
C GLY A 290 4.76 9.68 0.68
N CYS A 291 3.77 9.68 1.58
CA CYS A 291 3.96 9.72 3.03
C CYS A 291 2.83 8.97 3.77
N HIS A 292 2.27 7.95 3.14
CA HIS A 292 1.19 7.16 3.74
C HIS A 292 1.68 6.45 5.00
N SER A 293 0.78 6.19 5.95
CA SER A 293 1.12 5.31 7.07
C SER A 293 0.93 3.85 6.66
N CYS A 294 1.68 2.96 7.29
CA CYS A 294 1.44 1.52 7.19
C CYS A 294 0.89 0.95 8.50
N ARG A 295 0.26 -0.22 8.44
CA ARG A 295 -0.13 -0.97 9.62
C ARG A 295 1.12 -1.47 10.35
N LEU A 296 1.06 -1.50 11.68
CA LEU A 296 2.13 -2.11 12.48
C LEU A 296 1.82 -3.60 12.69
N ALA A 297 2.73 -4.48 12.27
CA ALA A 297 2.58 -5.91 12.44
C ALA A 297 2.54 -6.28 13.93
N GLY A 298 1.75 -7.31 14.27
CA GLY A 298 1.58 -7.76 15.65
C GLY A 298 0.48 -7.06 16.45
N PHE A 299 -0.36 -6.29 15.77
CA PHE A 299 -1.57 -5.67 16.32
C PHE A 299 -2.79 -6.12 15.52
N ASN A 300 -3.95 -6.22 16.17
CA ASN A 300 -5.19 -6.52 15.48
C ASN A 300 -5.73 -5.29 14.73
N ASN A 301 -6.50 -5.51 13.69
CA ASN A 301 -7.18 -4.47 12.92
C ASN A 301 -8.54 -4.19 13.55
N LYS A 302 -8.66 -3.05 14.23
CA LYS A 302 -9.87 -2.64 14.97
C LYS A 302 -10.89 -1.93 14.08
N LYS A 303 -10.58 -1.72 12.79
CA LYS A 303 -11.51 -1.12 11.84
C LYS A 303 -12.79 -1.97 11.75
N ARG A 304 -13.95 -1.31 11.87
CA ARG A 304 -15.27 -1.96 11.79
C ARG A 304 -15.37 -2.80 10.50
N GLY A 305 -15.88 -4.03 10.64
CA GLY A 305 -16.05 -4.98 9.54
C GLY A 305 -14.81 -5.78 9.13
N ARG A 306 -13.72 -5.74 9.91
CA ARG A 306 -12.46 -6.49 9.64
C ARG A 306 -12.16 -7.58 10.68
N ASN A 307 -13.18 -8.08 11.37
CA ASN A 307 -13.13 -9.24 12.29
C ASN A 307 -12.03 -9.23 13.36
N ASN A 308 -11.48 -8.05 13.71
CA ASN A 308 -10.34 -7.96 14.62
C ASN A 308 -9.14 -8.81 14.13
N ASP A 309 -8.92 -8.88 12.82
CA ASP A 309 -7.85 -9.70 12.22
C ASP A 309 -6.47 -9.23 12.68
N LEU A 310 -5.58 -10.18 13.00
CA LEU A 310 -4.19 -9.85 13.32
C LEU A 310 -3.46 -9.37 12.06
N VAL A 311 -2.82 -8.20 12.12
CA VAL A 311 -1.90 -7.75 11.06
C VAL A 311 -0.65 -8.64 11.10
N ARG A 312 -0.47 -9.44 10.05
CA ARG A 312 0.59 -10.45 9.95
C ARG A 312 1.60 -10.07 8.88
N ILE A 313 2.83 -10.49 9.09
CA ILE A 313 3.83 -10.50 8.02
C ILE A 313 3.49 -11.67 7.10
N ALA A 314 3.38 -11.41 5.82
CA ALA A 314 3.09 -12.43 4.81
C ALA A 314 4.31 -12.67 3.92
N GLU A 315 4.46 -13.91 3.49
CA GLU A 315 5.53 -14.32 2.58
C GLU A 315 4.94 -14.51 1.17
N PRO A 316 5.34 -13.69 0.18
CA PRO A 316 4.82 -13.76 -1.19
C PRO A 316 4.80 -15.16 -1.79
N ARG A 317 5.84 -15.94 -1.49
CA ARG A 317 6.03 -17.29 -2.02
C ARG A 317 5.03 -18.30 -1.45
N LEU A 318 4.42 -18.01 -0.30
CA LEU A 318 3.41 -18.87 0.32
C LEU A 318 2.00 -18.60 -0.22
N PHE A 319 1.81 -17.55 -1.03
CA PHE A 319 0.49 -17.29 -1.61
C PHE A 319 0.06 -18.37 -2.61
N VAL A 320 0.99 -19.04 -3.28
CA VAL A 320 0.72 -20.08 -4.29
C VAL A 320 -0.15 -21.23 -3.75
N SER A 321 -0.14 -21.49 -2.44
CA SER A 321 -1.02 -22.50 -1.82
C SER A 321 -2.41 -21.96 -1.40
N LYS A 322 -2.54 -20.65 -1.15
CA LYS A 322 -3.81 -20.02 -0.78
C LYS A 322 -4.65 -19.59 -2.00
N THR A 323 -4.04 -19.09 -3.07
CA THR A 323 -4.78 -18.59 -4.25
C THR A 323 -5.48 -19.70 -5.04
N ARG A 324 -5.05 -20.97 -4.92
CA ARG A 324 -5.77 -22.11 -5.53
C ARG A 324 -7.15 -22.38 -4.91
N LYS A 325 -7.44 -21.83 -3.72
CA LYS A 325 -8.78 -21.94 -3.13
C LYS A 325 -9.76 -20.87 -3.62
N SER A 326 -9.26 -19.78 -4.24
CA SER A 326 -10.08 -18.58 -4.54
C SER A 326 -10.34 -18.32 -6.02
N GLU A 327 -9.83 -19.14 -6.95
CA GLU A 327 -10.12 -18.95 -8.39
C GLU A 327 -11.34 -19.73 -8.88
N LEU A 328 -11.70 -20.83 -8.21
CA LEU A 328 -12.86 -21.63 -8.58
C LEU A 328 -14.06 -21.17 -7.75
N SER A 329 -15.15 -20.83 -8.44
CA SER A 329 -16.46 -20.65 -7.81
C SER A 329 -16.81 -21.88 -6.95
N ASP A 330 -17.64 -21.71 -5.92
CA ASP A 330 -18.05 -22.85 -5.09
C ASP A 330 -18.69 -23.97 -5.92
N SER A 331 -19.40 -23.62 -6.98
CA SER A 331 -19.94 -24.52 -7.99
C SER A 331 -18.87 -25.35 -8.70
N GLU A 332 -17.81 -24.71 -9.19
CA GLU A 332 -16.68 -25.42 -9.85
C GLU A 332 -15.90 -26.29 -8.86
N ARG A 333 -15.70 -25.81 -7.63
CA ARG A 333 -15.04 -26.57 -6.56
C ARG A 333 -15.82 -27.85 -6.25
N VAL A 334 -17.15 -27.75 -6.19
CA VAL A 334 -18.02 -28.89 -5.91
C VAL A 334 -18.08 -29.84 -7.11
N ARG A 335 -18.19 -29.35 -8.36
CA ARG A 335 -18.08 -30.19 -9.57
C ARG A 335 -16.81 -31.04 -9.55
N LYS A 336 -15.66 -30.39 -9.33
CA LYS A 336 -14.35 -31.07 -9.26
C LYS A 336 -14.24 -32.06 -8.10
N ALA A 337 -14.88 -31.77 -6.96
CA ALA A 337 -14.91 -32.70 -5.85
C ALA A 337 -15.76 -33.94 -6.21
N LEU A 338 -16.94 -33.74 -6.78
CA LEU A 338 -17.86 -34.79 -7.21
C LEU A 338 -17.34 -35.60 -8.41
N GLU A 339 -16.40 -35.11 -9.22
CA GLU A 339 -15.67 -35.93 -10.21
C GLU A 339 -14.99 -37.13 -9.56
N ASN A 340 -14.51 -36.98 -8.32
CA ASN A 340 -13.80 -38.02 -7.59
C ASN A 340 -14.72 -38.93 -6.76
N LEU A 341 -16.02 -38.66 -6.69
CA LEU A 341 -16.98 -39.43 -5.90
C LEU A 341 -18.07 -40.02 -6.81
N HIS A 342 -18.07 -41.34 -6.98
CA HIS A 342 -19.15 -42.01 -7.71
C HIS A 342 -20.43 -42.04 -6.86
N PRO A 343 -21.63 -41.75 -7.41
CA PRO A 343 -22.87 -41.80 -6.62
C PRO A 343 -23.15 -43.16 -5.99
N ASP A 344 -22.77 -44.25 -6.65
CA ASP A 344 -22.97 -45.62 -6.15
C ASP A 344 -21.93 -46.04 -5.10
N ALA A 345 -20.92 -45.20 -4.84
CA ALA A 345 -19.90 -45.45 -3.81
C ALA A 345 -20.35 -45.04 -2.40
N ILE A 346 -21.54 -44.45 -2.25
CA ILE A 346 -22.07 -43.95 -0.98
C ILE A 346 -23.46 -44.50 -0.70
N SER A 347 -23.87 -44.46 0.56
CA SER A 347 -25.21 -44.87 0.97
C SER A 347 -26.28 -43.88 0.49
N ARG A 348 -27.54 -44.34 0.47
CA ARG A 348 -28.70 -43.49 0.14
C ARG A 348 -28.80 -42.24 1.03
N ASP A 349 -28.48 -42.36 2.31
CA ASP A 349 -28.54 -41.24 3.24
C ASP A 349 -27.46 -40.19 2.94
N GLU A 350 -26.23 -40.63 2.64
CA GLU A 350 -25.14 -39.75 2.22
C GLU A 350 -25.43 -39.09 0.86
N TRP A 351 -26.06 -39.83 -0.05
CA TRP A 351 -26.55 -39.29 -1.31
C TRP A 351 -27.58 -38.17 -1.08
N VAL A 352 -28.54 -38.35 -0.16
CA VAL A 352 -29.49 -37.30 0.24
C VAL A 352 -28.78 -36.11 0.88
N GLN A 353 -27.71 -36.34 1.65
CA GLN A 353 -26.92 -35.25 2.23
C GLN A 353 -26.23 -34.40 1.17
N ILE A 354 -25.70 -35.01 0.10
CA ILE A 354 -25.13 -34.28 -1.04
C ILE A 354 -26.20 -33.42 -1.71
N CYS A 355 -27.41 -33.96 -1.94
CA CYS A 355 -28.53 -33.19 -2.47
C CYS A 355 -28.85 -31.96 -1.59
N GLY A 356 -28.97 -32.17 -0.28
CA GLY A 356 -29.26 -31.11 0.67
C GLY A 356 -28.18 -30.03 0.73
N ALA A 357 -26.91 -30.41 0.61
CA ALA A 357 -25.79 -29.48 0.54
C ALA A 357 -25.75 -28.69 -0.78
N LEU A 358 -26.08 -29.31 -1.92
CA LEU A 358 -26.10 -28.65 -3.23
C LEU A 358 -27.19 -27.57 -3.35
N GLN A 359 -28.27 -27.64 -2.57
CA GLN A 359 -29.33 -26.63 -2.56
C GLN A 359 -28.83 -25.22 -2.17
N SER A 360 -27.67 -25.08 -1.53
CA SER A 360 -27.09 -23.77 -1.24
C SER A 360 -26.45 -23.09 -2.45
N LEU A 361 -26.29 -23.80 -3.58
CA LEU A 361 -25.68 -23.28 -4.80
C LEU A 361 -26.76 -22.83 -5.82
N PRO A 362 -26.53 -21.73 -6.55
CA PRO A 362 -27.47 -21.25 -7.56
C PRO A 362 -27.67 -22.24 -8.71
N ASP A 363 -26.63 -23.01 -9.05
CA ASP A 363 -26.61 -24.06 -10.09
C ASP A 363 -26.57 -25.47 -9.49
N GLY A 364 -26.94 -25.63 -8.21
CA GLY A 364 -26.85 -26.89 -7.49
C GLY A 364 -27.66 -28.03 -8.12
N GLN A 365 -28.80 -27.70 -8.73
CA GLN A 365 -29.63 -28.69 -9.43
C GLN A 365 -28.91 -29.29 -10.65
N ASP A 366 -28.21 -28.45 -11.43
CA ASP A 366 -27.49 -28.90 -12.62
C ASP A 366 -26.30 -29.76 -12.21
N ILE A 367 -25.55 -29.34 -11.20
CA ILE A 367 -24.44 -30.12 -10.63
C ILE A 367 -24.92 -31.49 -10.14
N TRP A 368 -26.05 -31.53 -9.44
CA TRP A 368 -26.64 -32.78 -8.97
C TRP A 368 -27.06 -33.68 -10.13
N HIS A 369 -27.70 -33.13 -11.16
CA HIS A 369 -28.08 -33.91 -12.35
C HIS A 369 -26.85 -34.52 -13.02
N ASP A 370 -25.81 -33.74 -13.27
CA ASP A 370 -24.57 -34.22 -13.89
C ASP A 370 -23.88 -35.31 -13.07
N TRP A 371 -23.80 -35.13 -11.74
CA TRP A 371 -23.22 -36.13 -10.85
C TRP A 371 -24.07 -37.40 -10.78
N ASN A 372 -25.39 -37.27 -10.58
CA ASN A 372 -26.30 -38.41 -10.44
C ASN A 372 -26.50 -39.20 -11.75
N ASN A 373 -26.27 -38.60 -12.91
CA ASN A 373 -26.30 -39.30 -14.21
C ASN A 373 -25.25 -40.41 -14.34
N ARG A 374 -24.25 -40.43 -13.44
CA ARG A 374 -23.27 -41.51 -13.36
C ARG A 374 -23.76 -42.72 -12.57
N SER A 375 -24.88 -42.59 -11.85
CA SER A 375 -25.41 -43.65 -10.99
C SER A 375 -26.26 -44.65 -11.77
N ASP A 376 -26.26 -45.90 -11.30
CA ASP A 376 -27.23 -46.92 -11.72
C ASP A 376 -28.61 -46.73 -11.05
N TYR A 377 -28.79 -45.70 -10.21
CA TYR A 377 -30.11 -45.30 -9.67
C TYR A 377 -31.08 -44.74 -10.74
N SER A 378 -30.81 -44.98 -12.02
CA SER A 378 -31.56 -44.49 -13.18
C SER A 378 -32.99 -45.02 -13.29
N ASP A 379 -33.39 -46.02 -12.50
CA ASP A 379 -34.69 -46.70 -12.63
C ASP A 379 -35.91 -45.92 -12.10
N VAL A 380 -35.75 -44.68 -11.67
CA VAL A 380 -36.90 -43.83 -11.37
C VAL A 380 -36.91 -42.61 -12.28
N GLU A 381 -37.33 -42.87 -13.52
CA GLU A 381 -37.73 -41.88 -14.54
C GLU A 381 -38.97 -41.05 -14.13
N LYS A 382 -39.33 -41.03 -12.83
CA LYS A 382 -40.14 -39.93 -12.29
C LYS A 382 -39.25 -38.70 -12.32
N SER A 383 -39.68 -37.65 -13.02
CA SER A 383 -38.82 -36.54 -13.43
C SER A 383 -37.79 -36.18 -12.35
N LYS A 384 -36.50 -36.23 -12.69
CA LYS A 384 -35.40 -35.93 -11.76
C LYS A 384 -35.62 -34.59 -11.02
N VAL A 385 -36.34 -33.68 -11.66
CA VAL A 385 -36.88 -32.44 -11.12
C VAL A 385 -37.79 -32.65 -9.89
N SER A 386 -38.72 -33.60 -9.93
CA SER A 386 -39.57 -33.98 -8.79
C SER A 386 -38.75 -34.53 -7.63
N VAL A 387 -37.73 -35.34 -7.92
CA VAL A 387 -36.83 -35.89 -6.90
C VAL A 387 -36.02 -34.76 -6.25
N TRP A 388 -35.40 -33.88 -7.04
CA TRP A 388 -34.72 -32.68 -6.53
C TRP A 388 -35.62 -31.81 -5.66
N LYS A 389 -36.85 -31.56 -6.11
CA LYS A 389 -37.86 -30.79 -5.36
C LYS A 389 -38.27 -31.45 -4.05
N SER A 390 -38.23 -32.78 -3.95
CA SER A 390 -38.59 -33.50 -2.72
C SER A 390 -37.62 -33.28 -1.55
N PHE A 391 -36.41 -32.79 -1.82
CA PHE A 391 -35.40 -32.52 -0.77
C PHE A 391 -35.53 -31.12 -0.14
N HIS A 392 -36.54 -30.32 -0.50
CA HIS A 392 -36.70 -28.98 0.08
C HIS A 392 -37.11 -29.11 1.57
N GLY A 393 -36.22 -28.72 2.48
CA GLY A 393 -36.47 -28.70 3.93
C GLY A 393 -35.65 -29.69 4.77
N SER A 394 -34.92 -30.63 4.15
CA SER A 394 -34.01 -31.56 4.85
C SER A 394 -32.60 -31.00 5.06
N SER A 395 -32.31 -29.79 4.59
CA SER A 395 -30.97 -29.19 4.51
C SER A 395 -30.46 -28.53 5.80
N ARG A 396 -31.16 -28.66 6.95
CA ARG A 396 -30.68 -28.04 8.21
C ARG A 396 -29.33 -28.65 8.62
N GLY A 397 -28.29 -27.82 8.58
CA GLY A 397 -26.94 -28.19 9.00
C GLY A 397 -26.07 -28.84 7.92
N LEU A 398 -26.61 -29.07 6.72
CA LEU A 398 -25.84 -29.56 5.58
C LEU A 398 -25.20 -28.37 4.86
N THR A 399 -23.89 -28.46 4.62
CA THR A 399 -23.12 -27.40 3.94
C THR A 399 -22.28 -28.03 2.84
N LEU A 400 -21.64 -27.22 2.00
CA LEU A 400 -20.66 -27.72 1.04
C LEU A 400 -19.52 -28.51 1.71
N GLY A 401 -19.24 -28.23 3.00
CA GLY A 401 -18.30 -29.00 3.81
C GLY A 401 -18.66 -30.49 3.91
N THR A 402 -19.95 -30.82 3.92
CA THR A 402 -20.45 -32.21 3.92
C THR A 402 -20.02 -32.94 2.64
N ILE A 403 -20.12 -32.28 1.47
CA ILE A 403 -19.69 -32.86 0.19
C ILE A 403 -18.19 -33.15 0.22
N PHE A 404 -17.38 -32.17 0.63
CA PHE A 404 -15.92 -32.37 0.71
C PHE A 404 -15.52 -33.46 1.71
N TYR A 405 -16.25 -33.59 2.82
CA TYR A 405 -16.06 -34.68 3.77
C TYR A 405 -16.33 -36.04 3.12
N LEU A 406 -17.48 -36.23 2.46
CA LEU A 406 -17.82 -37.49 1.80
C LEU A 406 -16.83 -37.85 0.68
N VAL A 407 -16.42 -36.86 -0.12
CA VAL A 407 -15.37 -37.06 -1.15
C VAL A 407 -14.05 -37.52 -0.52
N SER A 408 -13.68 -37.01 0.67
CA SER A 408 -12.48 -37.46 1.37
C SER A 408 -12.57 -38.89 1.92
N GLN A 409 -13.78 -39.37 2.22
CA GLN A 409 -13.99 -40.71 2.76
C GLN A 409 -14.07 -41.78 1.65
N TYR A 410 -14.73 -41.46 0.53
CA TYR A 410 -15.09 -42.44 -0.50
C TYR A 410 -14.52 -42.16 -1.88
N GLY A 411 -13.77 -41.07 -2.05
CA GLY A 411 -13.30 -40.64 -3.37
C GLY A 411 -12.18 -41.51 -3.94
N THR A 412 -12.17 -41.71 -5.25
CA THR A 412 -11.23 -42.61 -5.99
C THR A 412 -9.76 -42.14 -6.00
N GLY A 413 -9.47 -40.96 -5.44
CA GLY A 413 -8.11 -40.44 -5.24
C GLY A 413 -7.59 -40.53 -3.79
N CYS A 414 -8.39 -41.06 -2.86
CA CYS A 414 -8.01 -41.28 -1.46
C CYS A 414 -7.61 -42.75 -1.24
N GLN A 415 -6.55 -43.20 -1.92
CA GLN A 415 -5.78 -44.34 -1.41
C GLN A 415 -4.70 -43.79 -0.47
N THR A 416 -4.78 -44.21 0.78
CA THR A 416 -3.79 -44.01 1.86
C THR A 416 -2.38 -44.41 1.45
#